data_AF-A0AAQ4P5M3-F1
#
_entry.id   AF-A0AAQ4P5M3-F1
#
_cell.length_a   1.000
_cell.length_b   1.000
_cell.length_c   1.000
_cell.angle_alpha   90.00
_cell.angle_beta   90.00
_cell.angle_gamma   90.00
#
_symmetry.space_group_name_H-M   'P 1'
#
loop_
_entity.id
_entity.type
_entity.pdbx_description
1 polymer ?
#
loop_
_entity_poly.entity_id
_entity_poly.type
_entity_poly.pdbx_seq_one_letter_code
_entity_poly.pdbx_strand_id
1 'polypeptide(L)'
;MSGFNLLHLITKSQPVALRSCSLPSGACRTKKTWPVSFPVEELKKRLTPLQYHVTQERGTESAFTGGFTHHKDEGTYTCVVCGAVLFSSNTKFDSGSGWPSFSDLVKAESVTVSDDFSYGIHRVETTCGQCGAHLGHLFDDGPKPTGKRYCINSASLAFQPKDGGASPASTAVAEGGAAGSPGSGRTEL
;
A
#
# COMPACT_ATOMS: atom_id res chain seq x y z
N MET A 1 -37.18 58.96 40.20
CA MET A 1 -37.08 58.21 41.49
C MET A 1 -37.92 56.96 41.37
N SER A 2 -37.50 55.87 42.02
CA SER A 2 -38.09 54.53 41.99
C SER A 2 -37.65 53.70 40.78
N GLY A 3 -37.00 52.55 40.91
CA GLY A 3 -36.62 51.77 42.07
C GLY A 3 -36.24 50.39 41.53
N PHE A 4 -35.04 49.91 41.84
CA PHE A 4 -34.64 48.54 41.57
C PHE A 4 -35.54 47.58 42.37
N ASN A 5 -35.95 46.47 41.77
CA ASN A 5 -36.06 45.25 42.57
C ASN A 5 -35.66 44.02 41.77
N LEU A 6 -34.63 43.37 42.30
CA LEU A 6 -34.05 42.11 41.92
C LEU A 6 -34.82 40.99 42.65
N LEU A 7 -34.66 39.75 42.17
CA LEU A 7 -35.08 38.49 42.80
C LEU A 7 -36.56 38.10 42.62
N HIS A 8 -36.81 37.11 41.76
CA HIS A 8 -36.99 35.72 42.22
C HIS A 8 -36.62 34.76 41.09
N LEU A 9 -35.62 33.92 41.35
CA LEU A 9 -35.49 32.61 40.73
C LEU A 9 -36.79 31.84 40.97
N ILE A 10 -37.30 31.11 39.97
CA ILE A 10 -37.78 29.74 40.14
C ILE A 10 -37.68 29.03 38.78
N THR A 11 -36.93 27.94 38.85
CA THR A 11 -36.73 26.92 37.83
C THR A 11 -38.03 26.17 37.56
N LYS A 12 -38.40 26.01 36.30
CA LYS A 12 -39.31 24.92 35.88
C LYS A 12 -38.73 24.27 34.63
N SER A 13 -37.80 23.35 34.86
CA SER A 13 -37.33 22.40 33.86
C SER A 13 -38.52 21.57 33.39
N GLN A 14 -38.89 21.69 32.12
CA GLN A 14 -39.84 20.77 31.51
C GLN A 14 -39.12 19.46 31.17
N PRO A 15 -39.73 18.28 31.43
CA PRO A 15 -39.12 17.01 31.05
C PRO A 15 -39.13 16.89 29.52
N VAL A 16 -37.95 16.93 28.91
CA VAL A 16 -37.78 16.55 27.51
C VAL A 16 -37.96 15.04 27.43
N ALA A 17 -39.09 14.60 26.88
CA ALA A 17 -39.33 13.19 26.60
C ALA A 17 -38.35 12.72 25.53
N LEU A 18 -37.39 11.87 25.92
CA LEU A 18 -36.53 11.17 24.99
C LEU A 18 -37.38 10.19 24.18
N ARG A 19 -37.72 10.57 22.95
CA ARG A 19 -38.18 9.60 21.94
C ARG A 19 -37.02 8.66 21.65
N SER A 20 -37.22 7.37 21.92
CA SER A 20 -36.33 6.34 21.43
C SER A 20 -36.39 6.33 19.91
N CYS A 21 -35.38 6.92 19.27
CA CYS A 21 -35.11 6.63 17.88
C CYS A 21 -34.67 5.17 17.80
N SER A 22 -35.57 4.30 17.36
CA SER A 22 -35.22 2.97 16.87
C SER A 22 -34.17 3.14 15.77
N LEU A 23 -32.93 2.76 16.07
CA LEU A 23 -31.85 2.68 15.09
C LEU A 23 -32.29 1.73 13.97
N PRO A 24 -32.23 2.14 12.69
CA PRO A 24 -32.51 1.24 11.60
C PRO A 24 -31.46 0.13 11.62
N SER A 25 -31.92 -1.08 11.90
CA SER A 25 -31.14 -2.31 11.75
C SER A 25 -30.85 -2.49 10.27
N GLY A 26 -29.62 -2.23 9.84
CA GLY A 26 -29.27 -2.35 8.42
C GLY A 26 -27.97 -1.67 8.00
N ALA A 27 -26.86 -1.92 8.69
CA ALA A 27 -25.55 -1.69 8.07
C ALA A 27 -25.27 -2.82 7.07
N CYS A 28 -25.80 -2.70 5.85
CA CYS A 28 -25.34 -3.49 4.72
C CYS A 28 -23.87 -3.11 4.45
N ARG A 29 -22.92 -3.93 4.92
CA ARG A 29 -21.51 -3.81 4.55
C ARG A 29 -21.42 -4.01 3.04
N THR A 30 -21.27 -2.93 2.29
CA THR A 30 -21.02 -3.01 0.85
C THR A 30 -19.67 -3.69 0.64
N LYS A 31 -19.67 -4.90 0.08
CA LYS A 31 -18.44 -5.56 -0.35
C LYS A 31 -17.79 -4.65 -1.40
N LYS A 32 -16.54 -4.25 -1.17
CA LYS A 32 -15.79 -3.43 -2.13
C LYS A 32 -15.55 -4.28 -3.38
N THR A 33 -16.20 -3.93 -4.49
CA THR A 33 -16.03 -4.60 -5.78
C THR A 33 -15.04 -3.81 -6.62
N TRP A 34 -14.03 -4.49 -7.15
CA TRP A 34 -13.00 -3.89 -7.99
C TRP A 34 -13.38 -4.02 -9.47
N PRO A 35 -12.98 -3.07 -10.34
CA PRO A 35 -13.23 -3.16 -11.78
C PRO A 35 -12.72 -4.44 -12.45
N VAL A 36 -11.58 -4.97 -11.97
CA VAL A 36 -10.92 -6.16 -12.52
C VAL A 36 -10.68 -7.18 -11.40
N SER A 37 -10.96 -8.45 -11.67
CA SER A 37 -10.69 -9.56 -10.76
C SER A 37 -10.14 -10.77 -11.50
N PHE A 38 -9.27 -11.53 -10.84
CA PHE A 38 -8.64 -12.73 -11.40
C PHE A 38 -8.89 -13.93 -10.46
N PRO A 39 -9.01 -15.16 -11.00
CA PRO A 39 -9.09 -16.36 -10.18
C PRO A 39 -7.77 -16.64 -9.46
N VAL A 40 -7.85 -17.17 -8.23
CA VAL A 40 -6.70 -17.44 -7.36
C VAL A 40 -5.64 -18.32 -8.04
N GLU A 41 -6.07 -19.35 -8.76
CA GLU A 41 -5.16 -20.29 -9.43
C GLU A 41 -4.39 -19.65 -10.59
N GLU A 42 -4.96 -18.64 -11.25
CA GLU A 42 -4.24 -17.86 -12.26
C GLU A 42 -3.18 -16.98 -11.59
N LEU A 43 -3.54 -16.31 -10.48
CA LEU A 43 -2.60 -15.47 -9.74
C LEU A 43 -1.41 -16.26 -9.21
N LYS A 44 -1.64 -17.45 -8.64
CA LYS A 44 -0.57 -18.34 -8.16
C LYS A 44 0.36 -18.85 -9.26
N LYS A 45 -0.13 -18.98 -10.50
CA LYS A 45 0.68 -19.41 -11.65
C LYS A 45 1.57 -18.30 -12.20
N ARG A 46 1.08 -17.06 -12.24
CA ARG A 46 1.79 -15.95 -12.89
C ARG A 46 2.64 -15.11 -11.94
N LEU A 47 2.27 -15.04 -10.66
CA LEU A 47 2.99 -14.25 -9.65
C LEU A 47 4.03 -15.11 -8.97
N THR A 48 5.17 -14.52 -8.62
CA THR A 48 6.11 -15.17 -7.70
C THR A 48 5.47 -15.32 -6.31
N PRO A 49 5.97 -16.24 -5.46
CA PRO A 49 5.44 -16.40 -4.10
C PRO A 49 5.43 -15.09 -3.30
N LEU A 50 6.49 -14.28 -3.42
CA LEU A 50 6.58 -12.98 -2.75
C LEU A 50 5.58 -11.97 -3.32
N GLN A 51 5.44 -11.88 -4.65
CA GLN A 51 4.45 -10.99 -5.28
C GLN A 51 3.03 -11.37 -4.85
N TYR A 52 2.72 -12.66 -4.80
CA TYR A 52 1.43 -13.15 -4.34
C TYR A 52 1.21 -12.80 -2.86
N HIS A 53 2.16 -13.10 -1.98
CA HIS A 53 2.09 -12.78 -0.55
C HIS A 53 1.85 -11.29 -0.29
N VAL A 54 2.63 -10.42 -0.96
CA VAL A 54 2.47 -8.97 -0.83
C VAL A 54 1.11 -8.53 -1.35
N THR A 55 0.75 -8.88 -2.58
CA THR A 55 -0.41 -8.29 -3.26
C THR A 55 -1.77 -8.87 -2.84
N GLN A 56 -1.81 -10.15 -2.46
CA GLN A 56 -3.05 -10.87 -2.14
C GLN A 56 -3.23 -11.08 -0.63
N GLU A 57 -2.14 -11.26 0.11
CA GLU A 57 -2.16 -11.57 1.54
C GLU A 57 -1.75 -10.36 2.41
N ARG A 58 -1.59 -9.18 1.78
CA ARG A 58 -1.19 -7.93 2.44
C ARG A 58 0.14 -8.04 3.18
N GLY A 59 1.04 -8.88 2.67
CA GLY A 59 2.40 -9.01 3.15
C GLY A 59 3.24 -7.77 2.88
N THR A 60 4.41 -7.71 3.49
CA THR A 60 5.42 -6.67 3.26
C THR A 60 6.76 -7.34 2.97
N GLU A 61 7.42 -6.95 1.89
CA GLU A 61 8.77 -7.43 1.59
C GLU A 61 9.78 -6.88 2.60
N SER A 62 10.87 -7.60 2.83
CA SER A 62 11.96 -7.12 3.69
C SER A 62 12.58 -5.83 3.14
N ALA A 63 12.98 -4.92 4.02
CA ALA A 63 13.61 -3.67 3.62
C ALA A 63 14.86 -3.90 2.75
N PHE A 64 15.03 -3.06 1.73
CA PHE A 64 16.18 -3.04 0.79
C PHE A 64 16.35 -4.28 -0.11
N THR A 65 15.42 -5.23 -0.12
CA THR A 65 15.50 -6.41 -0.99
C THR A 65 14.79 -6.24 -2.33
N GLY A 66 13.89 -5.26 -2.43
CA GLY A 66 13.09 -5.01 -3.63
C GLY A 66 13.92 -4.48 -4.81
N GLY A 67 13.73 -5.08 -5.99
CA GLY A 67 14.45 -4.69 -7.22
C GLY A 67 14.21 -3.23 -7.66
N PHE A 68 13.10 -2.62 -7.25
CA PHE A 68 12.76 -1.24 -7.60
C PHE A 68 13.12 -0.21 -6.52
N THR A 69 13.70 -0.62 -5.38
CA THR A 69 14.07 0.31 -4.30
C THR A 69 15.03 1.38 -4.82
N HIS A 70 16.16 0.97 -5.39
CA HIS A 70 17.18 1.88 -5.93
C HIS A 70 17.09 2.12 -7.45
N HIS A 71 16.07 1.57 -8.11
CA HIS A 71 15.86 1.74 -9.54
C HIS A 71 15.53 3.19 -9.91
N LYS A 72 16.13 3.72 -10.98
CA LYS A 72 16.01 5.12 -11.42
C LYS A 72 15.73 5.31 -12.91
N ASP A 73 15.50 4.23 -13.66
CA ASP A 73 15.28 4.34 -15.10
C ASP A 73 13.97 5.09 -15.41
N GLU A 74 13.95 5.79 -16.55
CA GLU A 74 12.79 6.54 -17.01
C GLU A 74 11.68 5.61 -17.52
N GLY A 75 10.50 5.74 -16.95
CA GLY A 75 9.33 4.96 -17.30
C GLY A 75 8.18 5.07 -16.32
N THR A 76 7.30 4.08 -16.35
CA THR A 76 6.12 4.00 -15.48
C THR A 76 6.09 2.70 -14.68
N TYR A 77 5.67 2.81 -13.43
CA TYR A 77 5.42 1.68 -12.56
C TYR A 77 3.94 1.31 -12.63
N THR A 78 3.70 0.03 -12.90
CA THR A 78 2.38 -0.56 -13.08
C THR A 78 2.10 -1.57 -11.99
N CYS A 79 0.82 -1.84 -11.71
CA CYS A 79 0.43 -2.90 -10.81
C CYS A 79 0.87 -4.26 -11.40
N VAL A 80 1.67 -5.02 -10.68
CA VAL A 80 2.12 -6.36 -11.12
C VAL A 80 0.94 -7.32 -11.36
N VAL A 81 -0.21 -7.04 -10.72
CA VAL A 81 -1.43 -7.83 -10.84
C VAL A 81 -2.16 -7.47 -12.13
N CYS A 82 -2.73 -6.27 -12.27
CA CYS A 82 -3.61 -5.95 -13.40
C CYS A 82 -2.96 -5.14 -14.52
N GLY A 83 -1.71 -4.72 -14.38
CA GLY A 83 -1.02 -3.86 -15.36
C GLY A 83 -1.44 -2.39 -15.34
N ALA A 84 -2.35 -1.98 -14.45
CA ALA A 84 -2.76 -0.59 -14.33
C ALA A 84 -1.59 0.33 -13.98
N VAL A 85 -1.49 1.50 -14.61
CA VAL A 85 -0.43 2.48 -14.34
C VAL A 85 -0.67 3.16 -13.00
N LEU A 86 0.34 3.14 -12.13
CA LEU A 86 0.25 3.63 -10.75
C LEU A 86 1.12 4.88 -10.53
N PHE A 87 2.40 4.81 -10.90
CA PHE A 87 3.38 5.85 -10.62
C PHE A 87 4.26 6.15 -11.82
N SER A 88 4.75 7.39 -11.89
CA SER A 88 5.78 7.79 -12.84
C SER A 88 7.15 7.75 -12.17
N SER A 89 8.19 7.40 -12.92
CA SER A 89 9.59 7.59 -12.49
C SER A 89 9.88 9.02 -12.06
N ASN A 90 9.23 10.03 -12.65
CA ASN A 90 9.38 11.45 -12.31
C ASN A 90 8.97 11.78 -10.86
N THR A 91 8.07 11.00 -10.26
CA THR A 91 7.62 11.20 -8.87
C THR A 91 8.37 10.29 -7.90
N LYS A 92 9.24 9.40 -8.39
CA LYS A 92 10.05 8.52 -7.56
C LYS A 92 11.18 9.31 -6.90
N PHE A 93 11.42 9.04 -5.63
CA PHE A 93 12.54 9.62 -4.88
C PHE A 93 13.15 8.60 -3.92
N ASP A 94 14.37 8.89 -3.45
CA ASP A 94 15.01 8.09 -2.41
C ASP A 94 14.65 8.65 -1.04
N SER A 95 13.91 7.87 -0.26
CA SER A 95 13.51 8.23 1.11
C SER A 95 14.41 7.61 2.18
N GLY A 96 15.31 6.70 1.80
CA GLY A 96 16.05 5.85 2.75
C GLY A 96 15.20 4.86 3.53
N SER A 97 13.91 4.67 3.17
CA SER A 97 12.99 3.82 3.94
C SER A 97 13.26 2.31 3.79
N GLY A 98 13.89 1.89 2.69
CA GLY A 98 14.05 0.48 2.31
C GLY A 98 13.10 0.00 1.22
N TRP A 99 12.11 0.81 0.82
CA TRP A 99 11.15 0.47 -0.23
C TRP A 99 11.01 1.61 -1.26
N PRO A 100 10.59 1.29 -2.51
CA PRO A 100 10.21 2.31 -3.48
C PRO A 100 9.32 3.41 -2.87
N SER A 101 9.70 4.66 -3.11
CA SER A 101 8.99 5.83 -2.59
C SER A 101 8.62 6.77 -3.72
N PHE A 102 7.35 7.17 -3.77
CA PHE A 102 6.81 8.10 -4.76
C PHE A 102 6.12 9.27 -4.07
N SER A 103 6.24 10.46 -4.64
CA SER A 103 5.62 11.68 -4.09
C SER A 103 4.19 11.91 -4.59
N ASP A 104 3.84 11.33 -5.74
CA ASP A 104 2.53 11.52 -6.37
C ASP A 104 2.17 10.35 -7.31
N LEU A 105 0.88 10.25 -7.63
CA LEU A 105 0.26 9.26 -8.51
C LEU A 105 0.24 9.74 -9.97
N VAL A 106 0.11 8.82 -10.93
CA VAL A 106 -0.17 9.22 -12.33
C VAL A 106 -1.58 9.76 -12.51
N LYS A 107 -2.54 9.24 -11.73
CA LYS A 107 -3.94 9.64 -11.69
C LYS A 107 -4.48 9.41 -10.28
N ALA A 108 -5.43 10.23 -9.85
CA ALA A 108 -5.99 10.15 -8.50
C ALA A 108 -6.67 8.78 -8.23
N GLU A 109 -7.28 8.19 -9.24
CA GLU A 109 -7.97 6.89 -9.17
C GLU A 109 -7.05 5.67 -9.28
N SER A 110 -5.75 5.86 -9.56
CA SER A 110 -4.81 4.74 -9.69
C SER A 110 -4.66 3.95 -8.38
N VAL A 111 -4.78 4.63 -7.24
CA VAL A 111 -4.62 4.05 -5.89
C VAL A 111 -5.83 4.39 -5.03
N THR A 112 -6.31 3.40 -4.30
CA THR A 112 -7.30 3.58 -3.24
C THR A 112 -6.63 3.51 -1.88
N VAL A 113 -6.96 4.46 -1.00
CA VAL A 113 -6.47 4.50 0.38
C VAL A 113 -7.52 3.98 1.36
N SER A 114 -7.07 3.36 2.45
CA SER A 114 -7.93 2.93 3.56
C SER A 114 -7.17 2.90 4.87
N ASP A 115 -7.85 3.13 5.99
CA ASP A 115 -7.26 3.01 7.31
C ASP A 115 -6.87 1.56 7.61
N ASP A 116 -5.65 1.39 8.13
CA ASP A 116 -5.07 0.14 8.59
C ASP A 116 -4.70 0.27 10.07
N PHE A 117 -5.36 -0.52 10.91
CA PHE A 117 -5.15 -0.56 12.37
C PHE A 117 -4.38 -1.83 12.80
N SER A 118 -3.78 -2.54 11.85
CA SER A 118 -2.99 -3.74 12.14
C SER A 118 -1.81 -3.41 13.06
N TYR A 119 -1.40 -4.37 13.88
CA TYR A 119 -0.29 -4.24 14.84
C TYR A 119 -0.48 -3.12 15.89
N GLY A 120 -1.71 -2.64 16.10
CA GLY A 120 -2.02 -1.64 17.14
C GLY A 120 -1.57 -0.22 16.80
N ILE A 121 -1.21 0.03 15.53
CA ILE A 121 -0.83 1.36 15.03
C ILE A 121 -1.79 1.78 13.92
N HIS A 122 -2.05 3.08 13.80
CA HIS A 122 -2.82 3.63 12.68
C HIS A 122 -1.89 3.96 11.51
N ARG A 123 -2.16 3.35 10.36
CA ARG A 123 -1.51 3.60 9.08
C ARG A 123 -2.57 3.79 8.00
N VAL A 124 -2.16 4.34 6.86
CA VAL A 124 -3.02 4.44 5.68
C VAL A 124 -2.54 3.46 4.63
N GLU A 125 -3.25 2.34 4.46
CA GLU A 125 -2.98 1.34 3.43
C GLU A 125 -3.27 1.92 2.03
N THR A 126 -2.45 1.53 1.06
CA THR A 126 -2.64 1.82 -0.36
C THR A 126 -2.89 0.52 -1.13
N THR A 127 -3.94 0.51 -1.95
CA THR A 127 -4.34 -0.62 -2.80
C THR A 127 -4.53 -0.15 -4.24
N CYS A 128 -4.34 -1.03 -5.21
CA CYS A 128 -4.60 -0.70 -6.62
C CYS A 128 -6.09 -0.38 -6.83
N GLY A 129 -6.42 0.77 -7.43
CA GLY A 129 -7.80 1.18 -7.69
C GLY A 129 -8.56 0.28 -8.67
N GLN A 130 -7.84 -0.52 -9.50
CA GLN A 130 -8.44 -1.36 -10.53
C GLN A 130 -8.71 -2.80 -10.08
N CYS A 131 -7.82 -3.40 -9.29
CA CYS A 131 -7.97 -4.81 -8.87
C CYS A 131 -7.88 -5.06 -7.37
N GLY A 132 -7.62 -4.02 -6.56
CA GLY A 132 -7.54 -4.14 -5.11
C GLY A 132 -6.26 -4.76 -4.56
N ALA A 133 -5.27 -5.04 -5.41
CA ALA A 133 -3.97 -5.56 -4.97
C ALA A 133 -3.34 -4.64 -3.92
N HIS A 134 -2.85 -5.21 -2.81
CA HIS A 134 -2.09 -4.46 -1.80
C HIS A 134 -0.78 -3.95 -2.39
N LEU A 135 -0.48 -2.68 -2.12
CA LEU A 135 0.72 -2.00 -2.62
C LEU A 135 1.68 -1.65 -1.48
N GLY A 136 1.18 -1.04 -0.41
CA GLY A 136 1.97 -0.56 0.72
C GLY A 136 1.21 0.49 1.52
N HIS A 137 1.86 1.57 1.93
CA HIS A 137 1.26 2.60 2.78
C HIS A 137 1.56 4.03 2.32
N LEU A 138 0.68 4.96 2.71
CA LEU A 138 0.80 6.39 2.49
C LEU A 138 1.22 7.10 3.80
N PHE A 139 2.19 8.00 3.69
CA PHE A 139 2.70 8.84 4.78
C PHE A 139 2.72 10.32 4.38
N ASP A 140 2.72 11.20 5.39
CA ASP A 140 2.70 12.66 5.25
C ASP A 140 4.08 13.32 5.42
N ASP A 141 5.14 12.56 5.18
CA ASP A 141 6.55 12.95 5.33
C ASP A 141 7.30 13.00 3.99
N GLY A 142 6.57 13.21 2.89
CA GLY A 142 7.14 13.31 1.55
C GLY A 142 7.70 14.68 1.21
N PRO A 143 8.39 14.80 0.05
CA PRO A 143 8.88 16.07 -0.44
C PRO A 143 7.74 16.98 -0.92
N LYS A 144 8.03 18.29 -1.03
CA LYS A 144 7.16 19.23 -1.76
C LYS A 144 7.06 18.81 -3.24
N PRO A 145 5.95 19.10 -3.93
CA PRO A 145 4.82 19.93 -3.49
C PRO A 145 3.73 19.19 -2.70
N THR A 146 3.62 17.87 -2.83
CA THR A 146 2.51 17.10 -2.25
C THR A 146 2.66 16.88 -0.75
N GLY A 147 3.91 16.79 -0.25
CA GLY A 147 4.19 16.38 1.12
C GLY A 147 3.84 14.90 1.39
N LYS A 148 3.52 14.13 0.34
CA LYS A 148 3.09 12.74 0.46
C LYS A 148 4.21 11.79 0.10
N ARG A 149 4.28 10.67 0.80
CA ARG A 149 5.17 9.54 0.48
C ARG A 149 4.35 8.27 0.36
N TYR A 150 4.20 7.81 -0.87
CA TYR A 150 3.70 6.48 -1.18
C TYR A 150 4.87 5.50 -1.03
N CYS A 151 4.88 4.76 0.07
CA CYS A 151 5.88 3.74 0.38
C CYS A 151 5.37 2.38 -0.08
N ILE A 152 5.89 1.90 -1.20
CA ILE A 152 5.28 0.81 -1.97
C ILE A 152 6.23 -0.37 -2.05
N ASN A 153 5.73 -1.58 -1.83
CA ASN A 153 6.50 -2.81 -2.02
C ASN A 153 6.92 -2.94 -3.49
N SER A 154 8.20 -3.20 -3.76
CA SER A 154 8.70 -3.51 -5.09
C SER A 154 7.99 -4.73 -5.69
N ALA A 155 7.70 -5.75 -4.89
CA ALA A 155 6.97 -6.94 -5.29
C ALA A 155 5.51 -6.68 -5.68
N SER A 156 4.98 -5.47 -5.50
CA SER A 156 3.65 -5.08 -5.99
C SER A 156 3.68 -4.39 -7.36
N LEU A 157 4.89 -4.11 -7.88
CA LEU A 157 5.12 -3.29 -9.07
C LEU A 157 5.71 -4.11 -10.22
N ALA A 158 5.38 -3.70 -11.44
CA ALA A 158 6.11 -3.99 -12.66
C ALA A 158 6.53 -2.65 -13.32
N PHE A 159 7.52 -2.67 -14.21
CA PHE A 159 8.07 -1.46 -14.82
C PHE A 159 8.02 -1.49 -16.34
N GLN A 160 7.56 -0.38 -16.94
CA GLN A 160 7.52 -0.14 -18.38
C GLN A 160 8.43 1.05 -18.73
N PRO A 161 9.55 0.83 -19.43
CA PRO A 161 10.46 1.89 -19.87
C PRO A 161 9.81 2.84 -20.89
N LYS A 162 10.20 4.12 -20.86
CA LYS A 162 9.61 5.18 -21.69
C LYS A 162 9.85 5.00 -23.20
N ASP A 163 10.99 4.44 -23.61
CA ASP A 163 11.40 4.35 -25.01
C ASP A 163 11.30 2.94 -25.62
N GLY A 164 10.44 2.07 -25.07
CA GLY A 164 10.23 0.72 -25.62
C GLY A 164 11.43 -0.22 -25.51
N GLY A 165 12.48 0.17 -24.78
CA GLY A 165 13.56 -0.72 -24.40
C GLY A 165 13.00 -1.87 -23.58
N ALA A 166 13.19 -3.10 -24.04
CA ALA A 166 12.71 -4.30 -23.35
C ALA A 166 13.21 -4.33 -21.90
N SER A 167 12.27 -4.35 -20.95
CA SER A 167 12.57 -4.49 -19.52
C SER A 167 12.97 -5.94 -19.22
N PRO A 168 14.12 -6.20 -18.56
CA PRO A 168 14.51 -7.55 -18.16
C PRO A 168 13.77 -7.91 -16.87
N ALA A 169 12.53 -8.38 -16.98
CA ALA A 169 11.83 -9.00 -15.86
C ALA A 169 11.99 -10.53 -15.93
N SER A 170 13.14 -11.03 -15.46
CA SER A 170 13.27 -12.29 -14.71
C SER A 170 14.74 -12.72 -14.64
N THR A 171 15.48 -12.26 -13.63
CA THR A 171 16.57 -13.09 -13.12
C THR A 171 16.05 -13.74 -11.85
N ALA A 172 15.66 -15.00 -12.00
CA ALA A 172 15.50 -15.91 -10.89
C ALA A 172 16.79 -15.86 -10.05
N VAL A 173 16.68 -15.43 -8.80
CA VAL A 173 17.67 -15.80 -7.79
C VAL A 173 17.48 -17.27 -7.49
N ALA A 174 18.25 -18.09 -8.21
CA ALA A 174 18.55 -19.45 -7.86
C ALA A 174 19.82 -19.49 -7.00
N GLU A 175 19.84 -20.49 -6.12
CA GLU A 175 20.98 -21.05 -5.38
C GLU A 175 21.32 -20.40 -4.01
N GLY A 176 21.65 -21.16 -2.96
CA GLY A 176 22.20 -22.52 -2.99
C GLY A 176 21.89 -23.37 -1.77
N GLY A 177 21.62 -24.64 -2.03
CA GLY A 177 21.75 -25.74 -1.08
C GLY A 177 23.22 -26.09 -0.87
N ALA A 178 23.56 -26.40 0.37
CA ALA A 178 24.88 -26.89 0.76
C ALA A 178 25.03 -28.37 0.39
N ALA A 179 26.09 -28.72 -0.35
CA ALA A 179 26.58 -30.09 -0.46
C ALA A 179 28.08 -30.13 -0.81
N GLY A 180 28.87 -30.68 0.12
CA GLY A 180 29.96 -31.63 -0.15
C GLY A 180 31.25 -31.13 -0.80
N SER A 181 32.27 -30.88 0.01
CA SER A 181 33.67 -30.88 -0.44
C SER A 181 34.20 -32.31 -0.66
N PRO A 182 34.85 -32.64 -1.79
CA PRO A 182 35.76 -33.77 -1.87
C PRO A 182 37.19 -33.30 -1.60
N GLY A 183 37.95 -34.17 -0.92
CA GLY A 183 39.34 -33.92 -0.55
C GLY A 183 40.29 -33.89 -1.75
N SER A 184 41.40 -33.19 -1.56
CA SER A 184 42.61 -33.38 -2.35
C SER A 184 43.76 -33.68 -1.39
N GLY A 185 44.34 -34.87 -1.54
CA GLY A 185 45.62 -35.18 -0.96
C GLY A 185 46.71 -34.29 -1.55
N ARG A 186 47.71 -33.99 -0.73
CA ARG A 186 49.04 -33.59 -1.18
C ARG A 186 50.07 -34.21 -0.26
N THR A 187 50.66 -35.28 -0.77
CA THR A 187 51.96 -35.82 -0.36
C THR A 187 53.02 -34.75 -0.62
N GLU A 188 53.97 -34.56 0.31
CA GLU A 188 55.43 -34.44 0.05
C GLU A 188 56.19 -34.16 1.37
N LEU A 189 57.05 -35.14 1.69
CA LEU A 189 58.31 -35.14 2.48
C LEU A 189 58.32 -34.60 3.92
#